data_AF-A0A2Z4MMB6-F1
#
_entry.id   AF-A0A2Z4MMB6-F1
#
_cell.length_a   1.000
_cell.length_b   1.000
_cell.length_c   1.000
_cell.angle_alpha   90.00
_cell.angle_beta   90.00
_cell.angle_gamma   90.00
#
_symmetry.space_group_name_H-M   'P 1'
#
loop_
_entity.id
_entity.type
_entity.pdbx_description
1 polymer ?
#
loop_
_entity_poly.entity_id
_entity_poly.type
_entity_poly.pdbx_seq_one_letter_code
_entity_poly.pdbx_strand_id
1 'polypeptide(L)'
;MKCADTGFVQAFLDGESSSKESKQFLLHLEYCETCRTQLDELSALDSWTREKMEHAFSETNDVRVNTEAAWQRFSQTIEKPTNTNAQDRQAITNRATIRRSWNQMNKQTKRWVTGASAAAVLAVSLSFPQVQAAANDFLSIFRMDKVEFVKVTQEDLQEIEQWIANGNVGEMELNGIGKIWIDENDQEKLEQRNHYYNSKEAAVKAGVKLPELPKDVTVDSVDVNSPYTMYMEIDADRANKLLAQLQVEARFDEKLSGKRFSLKIPQMQQVRMLVGKDNISYFVVGAPELSAPEGIDLAQLRETLLALPFIPDQVKRQMISIEDWQHTLPVPYMVDGESKMKEVKVNGQNGMLITGKYNAHLMWQQDGQIHMLEGSEKNADGLLDFANQLK
;
A
#
# COMPACT_ATOMS: atom_id res chain seq x y z
N MET A 1 -3.16 -33.03 26.76
CA MET A 1 -3.49 -31.88 25.89
C MET A 1 -4.46 -32.32 24.81
N LYS A 2 -5.18 -31.39 24.16
CA LYS A 2 -5.90 -31.70 22.91
C LYS A 2 -4.88 -31.89 21.79
N CYS A 3 -5.27 -32.54 20.68
CA CYS A 3 -4.40 -32.64 19.52
C CYS A 3 -3.93 -31.23 19.10
N ALA A 4 -2.64 -31.12 18.82
CA ALA A 4 -2.04 -29.88 18.35
C ALA A 4 -2.51 -29.58 16.93
N ASP A 5 -2.67 -28.29 16.60
CA ASP A 5 -2.81 -27.88 15.21
C ASP A 5 -1.45 -27.94 14.49
N THR A 6 -1.50 -27.92 13.16
CA THR A 6 -0.32 -27.98 12.28
C THR A 6 0.70 -26.88 12.59
N GLY A 7 0.26 -25.68 12.99
CA GLY A 7 1.15 -24.56 13.31
C GLY A 7 1.96 -24.81 14.58
N PHE A 8 1.34 -25.38 15.61
CA PHE A 8 2.06 -25.78 16.82
C PHE A 8 3.07 -26.91 16.53
N VAL A 9 2.71 -27.91 15.71
CA VAL A 9 3.64 -29.01 15.36
C VAL A 9 4.85 -28.48 14.58
N GLN A 10 4.65 -27.49 13.69
CA GLN A 10 5.74 -26.80 12.99
C GLN A 10 6.63 -26.00 13.96
N ALA A 11 6.04 -25.19 14.85
CA ALA A 11 6.79 -24.46 15.87
C ALA A 11 7.57 -25.37 16.83
N PHE A 12 7.09 -26.60 17.06
CA PHE A 12 7.82 -27.62 17.80
C PHE A 12 9.01 -28.17 17.03
N LEU A 13 8.86 -28.45 15.72
CA LEU A 13 9.95 -28.89 14.84
C LEU A 13 11.04 -27.82 14.69
N ASP A 14 10.65 -26.55 14.65
CA ASP A 14 11.56 -25.41 14.50
C ASP A 14 12.28 -25.04 15.81
N GLY A 15 11.88 -25.64 16.95
CA GLY A 15 12.46 -25.35 18.27
C GLY A 15 11.93 -24.08 18.94
N GLU A 16 10.87 -23.48 18.39
CA GLU A 16 10.27 -22.22 18.84
C GLU A 16 9.19 -22.40 19.92
N SER A 17 8.90 -23.64 20.31
CA SER A 17 7.97 -23.95 21.40
C SER A 17 8.63 -23.79 22.78
N SER A 18 7.88 -23.33 23.79
CA SER A 18 8.41 -23.19 25.15
C SER A 18 8.79 -24.56 25.74
N SER A 19 9.78 -24.60 26.64
CA SER A 19 10.23 -25.85 27.29
C SER A 19 9.10 -26.64 27.97
N LYS A 20 8.06 -25.94 28.46
CA LYS A 20 6.89 -26.56 29.09
C LYS A 20 5.96 -27.19 28.05
N GLU A 21 5.70 -26.51 26.94
CA GLU A 21 4.85 -26.98 25.85
C GLU A 21 5.49 -28.16 25.11
N SER A 22 6.79 -28.08 24.82
CA SER A 22 7.54 -29.18 24.20
C SER A 22 7.49 -30.45 25.04
N LYS A 23 7.64 -30.34 26.38
CA LYS A 23 7.51 -31.49 27.28
C LYS A 23 6.10 -32.08 27.29
N GLN A 24 5.07 -31.22 27.30
CA GLN A 24 3.68 -31.69 27.25
C GLN A 24 3.34 -32.37 25.94
N PHE A 25 3.86 -31.86 24.82
CA PHE A 25 3.66 -32.43 23.50
C PHE A 25 4.37 -33.77 23.34
N LEU A 26 5.63 -33.88 23.80
CA LEU A 26 6.35 -35.15 23.83
C LEU A 26 5.59 -36.25 24.60
N LEU A 27 5.03 -35.93 25.76
CA LEU A 27 4.19 -36.87 26.53
C LEU A 27 2.88 -37.22 25.79
N HIS A 28 2.33 -36.28 25.00
CA HIS A 28 1.12 -36.53 24.23
C HIS A 28 1.36 -37.49 23.04
N LEU A 29 2.53 -37.41 22.41
CA LEU A 29 2.94 -38.27 21.30
C LEU A 29 3.05 -39.76 21.69
N GLU A 30 3.27 -40.07 22.97
CA GLU A 30 3.26 -41.45 23.46
C GLU A 30 1.90 -42.15 23.22
N TYR A 31 0.80 -41.38 23.26
CA TYR A 31 -0.56 -41.93 23.25
C TYR A 31 -1.44 -41.46 22.08
N CYS A 32 -1.05 -40.41 21.33
CA CYS A 32 -1.83 -39.88 20.22
C CYS A 32 -1.24 -40.24 18.85
N GLU A 33 -1.88 -41.16 18.14
CA GLU A 33 -1.46 -41.57 16.79
C GLU A 33 -1.58 -40.44 15.76
N THR A 34 -2.65 -39.64 15.82
CA THR A 34 -2.87 -38.52 14.90
C THR A 34 -1.75 -37.49 14.96
N CYS A 35 -1.32 -37.12 16.17
CA CYS A 35 -0.21 -36.15 16.33
C CYS A 35 1.14 -36.76 15.91
N ARG A 36 1.34 -38.08 16.06
CA ARG A 36 2.53 -38.75 15.53
C ARG A 36 2.57 -38.70 14.01
N THR A 37 1.47 -39.06 13.34
CA THR A 37 1.38 -39.00 11.88
C THR A 37 1.63 -37.59 11.35
N GLN A 38 1.03 -36.57 11.98
CA GLN A 38 1.24 -35.18 11.59
C GLN A 38 2.70 -34.72 11.79
N LEU A 39 3.34 -35.12 12.89
CA LEU A 39 4.76 -34.82 13.13
C LEU A 39 5.66 -35.49 12.08
N ASP A 40 5.38 -36.75 11.74
CA ASP A 40 6.14 -37.51 10.74
C ASP A 40 5.98 -36.88 9.34
N GLU A 41 4.76 -36.50 8.94
CA GLU A 41 4.48 -35.85 7.66
C GLU A 41 5.20 -34.50 7.53
N LEU A 42 5.14 -33.66 8.56
CA LEU A 42 5.80 -32.35 8.56
C LEU A 42 7.33 -32.47 8.61
N SER A 43 7.86 -33.41 9.39
CA SER A 43 9.30 -33.68 9.44
C SER A 43 9.84 -34.20 8.10
N ALA A 44 9.08 -35.06 7.42
CA ALA A 44 9.41 -35.52 6.07
C ALA A 44 9.40 -34.37 5.05
N LEU A 45 8.43 -33.46 5.15
CA LEU A 45 8.35 -32.27 4.30
C LEU A 45 9.53 -31.30 4.53
N ASP A 46 9.93 -31.05 5.78
CA ASP A 46 11.11 -30.22 6.09
C ASP A 46 12.38 -30.84 5.51
N SER A 47 12.55 -32.15 5.72
CA SER A 47 13.71 -32.89 5.21
C SER A 47 13.80 -32.83 3.68
N TRP A 48 12.69 -33.07 2.99
CA TRP A 48 12.62 -32.97 1.54
C TRP A 48 12.90 -31.55 1.04
N THR A 49 12.34 -30.54 1.69
CA THR A 49 12.54 -29.13 1.33
C THR A 49 14.00 -28.74 1.47
N ARG A 50 14.63 -29.12 2.58
CA ARG A 50 16.06 -28.89 2.83
C ARG A 50 16.93 -29.54 1.76
N GLU A 51 16.65 -30.80 1.42
CA GLU A 51 17.37 -31.51 0.35
C GLU A 51 17.25 -30.80 -1.01
N LYS A 52 16.05 -30.33 -1.37
CA LYS A 52 15.83 -29.63 -2.64
C LYS A 52 16.42 -28.22 -2.67
N MET A 53 16.31 -27.49 -1.57
CA MET A 53 16.96 -26.18 -1.41
C MET A 53 18.47 -26.34 -1.52
N GLU A 54 19.06 -27.28 -0.78
CA GLU A 54 20.49 -27.51 -0.79
C GLU A 54 20.96 -27.93 -2.18
N HIS A 55 20.24 -28.78 -2.91
CA HIS A 55 20.58 -29.10 -4.30
C HIS A 55 20.39 -27.93 -5.27
N ALA A 56 19.39 -27.06 -5.06
CA ALA A 56 19.15 -25.89 -5.91
C ALA A 56 20.21 -24.78 -5.69
N PHE A 57 20.78 -24.72 -4.49
CA PHE A 57 21.76 -23.71 -4.10
C PHE A 57 23.20 -24.25 -3.96
N SER A 58 23.42 -25.57 -4.02
CA SER A 58 24.77 -26.18 -4.02
C SER A 58 25.49 -26.06 -5.36
N GLU A 59 24.76 -25.74 -6.44
CA GLU A 59 25.36 -25.33 -7.72
C GLU A 59 25.73 -23.84 -7.75
N THR A 60 26.14 -23.27 -6.61
CA THR A 60 27.00 -22.09 -6.69
C THR A 60 28.36 -22.56 -7.21
N ASN A 61 28.51 -22.44 -8.53
CA ASN A 61 29.79 -22.17 -9.15
C ASN A 61 30.60 -21.25 -8.23
N ASP A 62 31.88 -21.54 -8.11
CA ASP A 62 32.94 -20.81 -7.41
C ASP A 62 33.18 -19.43 -8.04
N VAL A 63 32.10 -18.69 -8.34
CA VAL A 63 32.13 -17.32 -8.82
C VAL A 63 32.42 -16.49 -7.60
N ARG A 64 33.70 -16.18 -7.39
CA ARG A 64 34.10 -15.06 -6.53
C ARG A 64 33.43 -13.79 -7.05
N VAL A 65 32.29 -13.46 -6.47
CA VAL A 65 31.64 -12.17 -6.68
C VAL A 65 32.54 -11.13 -6.04
N ASN A 66 33.21 -10.33 -6.86
CA ASN A 66 33.95 -9.18 -6.37
C ASN A 66 32.94 -8.11 -5.96
N THR A 67 32.57 -8.13 -4.68
CA THR A 67 31.57 -7.25 -4.07
C THR A 67 31.94 -5.77 -4.22
N GLU A 68 33.24 -5.44 -4.14
CA GLU A 68 33.73 -4.09 -4.35
C GLU A 68 33.52 -3.64 -5.81
N ALA A 69 33.87 -4.48 -6.78
CA ALA A 69 33.63 -4.17 -8.19
C ALA A 69 32.13 -4.06 -8.51
N ALA A 70 31.28 -4.84 -7.84
CA ALA A 70 29.84 -4.73 -7.97
C ALA A 70 29.31 -3.41 -7.37
N TRP A 71 29.81 -3.02 -6.20
CA TRP A 71 29.45 -1.77 -5.53
C TRP A 71 29.90 -0.54 -6.31
N GLN A 72 31.11 -0.56 -6.87
CA GLN A 72 31.64 0.50 -7.73
C GLN A 72 30.82 0.66 -9.02
N ARG A 73 30.36 -0.44 -9.64
CA ARG A 73 29.46 -0.34 -10.81
C ARG A 73 28.10 0.24 -10.42
N PHE A 74 27.55 -0.18 -9.29
CA PHE A 74 26.24 0.27 -8.82
C PHE A 74 26.26 1.78 -8.50
N SER A 75 27.23 2.23 -7.70
CA SER A 75 27.41 3.65 -7.36
C SER A 75 27.63 4.52 -8.61
N GLN A 76 28.50 4.09 -9.54
CA GLN A 76 28.71 4.81 -10.81
C GLN A 76 27.48 4.84 -11.73
N THR A 77 26.54 3.90 -11.57
CA THR A 77 25.29 3.87 -12.33
C THR A 77 24.25 4.81 -11.73
N ILE A 78 24.29 5.03 -10.41
CA ILE A 78 23.41 5.97 -9.70
C ILE A 78 23.89 7.41 -9.85
N GLU A 79 25.20 7.65 -9.96
CA GLU A 79 25.78 9.00 -10.07
C GLU A 79 25.76 9.59 -11.49
N LYS A 80 25.40 8.82 -12.53
CA LYS A 80 25.28 9.33 -13.90
C LYS A 80 23.84 9.76 -14.22
N PRO A 81 23.59 11.03 -14.59
CA PRO A 81 22.29 11.43 -15.14
C PRO A 81 22.14 10.77 -16.52
N THR A 82 21.35 9.71 -16.61
CA THR A 82 21.19 8.93 -17.84
C THR A 82 20.08 9.50 -18.72
N ASN A 83 20.44 10.36 -19.66
CA ASN A 83 19.62 10.71 -20.83
C ASN A 83 19.73 9.64 -21.96
N THR A 84 20.00 8.37 -21.60
CA THR A 84 20.30 7.28 -22.55
C THR A 84 19.60 5.96 -22.21
N ASN A 85 18.52 5.99 -21.43
CA ASN A 85 17.71 4.79 -21.11
C ASN A 85 16.38 4.70 -21.90
N ALA A 86 16.36 5.22 -23.13
CA ALA A 86 15.22 5.10 -24.04
C ALA A 86 15.41 4.07 -25.18
N GLN A 87 16.60 3.46 -25.33
CA GLN A 87 16.87 2.52 -26.44
C GLN A 87 17.10 1.05 -26.04
N ASP A 88 17.53 0.75 -24.80
CA ASP A 88 17.72 -0.66 -24.38
C ASP A 88 16.49 -1.30 -23.72
N ARG A 89 15.42 -0.53 -23.41
CA ARG A 89 14.14 -1.08 -22.94
C ARG A 89 13.26 -1.69 -24.05
N GLN A 90 13.68 -1.62 -25.32
CA GLN A 90 12.97 -2.26 -26.45
C GLN A 90 13.47 -3.68 -26.80
N ALA A 91 14.49 -4.22 -26.10
CA ALA A 91 15.02 -5.55 -26.40
C ALA A 91 14.46 -6.69 -25.53
N ILE A 92 13.62 -6.41 -24.51
CA ILE A 92 13.10 -7.42 -23.56
C ILE A 92 11.61 -7.72 -23.75
N THR A 93 10.87 -6.91 -24.53
CA THR A 93 9.41 -7.06 -24.75
C THR A 93 9.03 -7.73 -26.08
N ASN A 94 9.96 -8.49 -26.70
CA ASN A 94 9.66 -9.34 -27.85
C ASN A 94 10.13 -10.79 -27.60
N ARG A 95 9.51 -11.47 -26.64
CA ARG A 95 9.42 -12.93 -26.61
C ARG A 95 7.97 -13.37 -26.85
N ALA A 96 7.47 -13.02 -28.03
CA ALA A 96 6.41 -13.77 -28.66
C ALA A 96 6.90 -15.20 -28.90
N THR A 97 6.19 -16.17 -28.30
CA THR A 97 6.10 -17.58 -28.74
C THR A 97 7.40 -18.37 -28.88
N ILE A 98 7.58 -19.34 -27.98
CA ILE A 98 8.36 -20.55 -28.23
C ILE A 98 7.69 -21.30 -29.41
N ARG A 99 8.06 -20.94 -30.65
CA ARG A 99 7.92 -21.84 -31.79
C ARG A 99 9.15 -22.73 -31.80
N ARG A 100 9.07 -23.85 -31.08
CA ARG A 100 9.95 -25.00 -31.37
C ARG A 100 9.75 -25.35 -32.84
N SER A 101 10.84 -25.33 -33.59
CA SER A 101 10.90 -25.67 -35.01
C SER A 101 10.55 -27.15 -35.23
N TRP A 102 9.43 -27.42 -35.90
CA TRP A 102 9.05 -28.76 -36.39
C TRP A 102 9.53 -29.01 -37.82
N ASN A 103 10.60 -28.34 -38.26
CA ASN A 103 11.10 -28.42 -39.64
C ASN A 103 12.19 -29.49 -39.86
N GLN A 104 12.46 -30.36 -38.88
CA GLN A 104 13.40 -31.48 -39.02
C GLN A 104 12.83 -32.82 -38.54
N MET A 105 11.64 -33.19 -39.01
CA MET A 105 11.16 -34.58 -38.89
C MET A 105 10.93 -35.20 -40.26
N ASN A 106 11.44 -36.44 -40.42
CA ASN A 106 11.37 -37.24 -41.63
C ASN A 106 9.91 -37.45 -42.09
N LYS A 107 9.65 -37.29 -43.40
CA LYS A 107 8.31 -37.29 -44.01
C LYS A 107 7.54 -38.62 -43.91
N GLN A 108 8.16 -39.73 -43.50
CA GLN A 108 7.47 -41.02 -43.33
C GLN A 108 6.78 -41.19 -41.96
N THR A 109 7.21 -40.47 -40.91
CA THR A 109 6.66 -40.64 -39.55
C THR A 109 5.33 -39.90 -39.34
N LYS A 110 5.00 -38.93 -40.21
CA LYS A 110 3.76 -38.12 -40.13
C LYS A 110 2.48 -38.85 -40.57
N ARG A 111 2.56 -40.08 -41.08
CA ARG A 111 1.38 -40.81 -41.60
C ARG A 111 0.80 -41.90 -40.68
N TRP A 112 1.49 -42.28 -39.60
CA TRP A 112 1.04 -43.41 -38.75
C TRP A 112 0.66 -43.06 -37.31
N VAL A 113 0.86 -41.83 -36.85
CA VAL A 113 0.67 -41.49 -35.42
C VAL A 113 -0.65 -40.77 -35.11
N THR A 114 -1.36 -40.22 -36.11
CA THR A 114 -2.55 -39.38 -35.86
C THR A 114 -3.89 -40.02 -36.24
N GLY A 115 -3.94 -41.34 -36.49
CA GLY A 115 -5.14 -41.98 -37.05
C GLY A 115 -5.77 -43.13 -36.26
N ALA A 116 -5.05 -43.81 -35.35
CA ALA A 116 -5.50 -45.11 -34.84
C ALA A 116 -5.83 -45.18 -33.34
N SER A 117 -5.41 -44.22 -32.51
CA SER A 117 -5.56 -44.35 -31.05
C SER A 117 -6.86 -43.78 -30.48
N ALA A 118 -7.42 -42.71 -31.04
CA ALA A 118 -8.64 -42.09 -30.50
C ALA A 118 -9.93 -42.84 -30.89
N ALA A 119 -10.01 -43.35 -32.13
CA ALA A 119 -11.21 -44.04 -32.62
C ALA A 119 -11.43 -45.40 -31.94
N ALA A 120 -10.36 -46.13 -31.60
CA ALA A 120 -10.45 -47.42 -30.92
C ALA A 120 -10.93 -47.28 -29.47
N VAL A 121 -10.49 -46.25 -28.75
CA VAL A 121 -10.91 -45.98 -27.36
C VAL A 121 -12.36 -45.49 -27.31
N LEU A 122 -12.79 -44.67 -28.27
CA LEU A 122 -14.18 -44.22 -28.39
C LEU A 122 -15.15 -45.35 -28.79
N ALA A 123 -14.74 -46.26 -29.68
CA ALA A 123 -15.56 -47.41 -30.07
C ALA A 123 -15.74 -48.41 -28.92
N VAL A 124 -14.71 -48.66 -28.11
CA VAL A 124 -14.79 -49.57 -26.95
C VAL A 124 -15.64 -48.97 -25.83
N SER A 125 -15.54 -47.67 -25.57
CA SER A 125 -16.29 -47.00 -24.49
C SER A 125 -17.78 -46.83 -24.79
N LEU A 126 -18.17 -46.67 -26.06
CA LEU A 126 -19.57 -46.59 -26.49
C LEU A 126 -20.27 -47.95 -26.62
N SER A 127 -19.53 -49.06 -26.47
CA SER A 127 -20.07 -50.44 -26.56
C SER A 127 -20.64 -50.97 -25.24
N PHE A 128 -20.53 -50.20 -24.14
CA PHE A 128 -21.08 -50.57 -22.82
C PHE A 128 -22.42 -49.85 -22.57
N PRO A 129 -23.55 -50.59 -22.42
CA PRO A 129 -24.87 -50.00 -22.25
C PRO A 129 -25.04 -49.08 -21.03
N GLN A 130 -24.15 -49.19 -20.04
CA GLN A 130 -24.25 -48.45 -18.78
C GLN A 130 -23.67 -47.01 -18.83
N VAL A 131 -23.02 -46.62 -19.94
CA VAL A 131 -22.37 -45.30 -20.08
C VAL A 131 -23.20 -44.30 -20.92
N GLN A 132 -24.22 -44.78 -21.66
CA GLN A 132 -25.09 -43.90 -22.47
C GLN A 132 -26.19 -43.17 -21.67
N ALA A 133 -26.40 -43.48 -20.40
CA ALA A 133 -27.54 -42.98 -19.62
C ALA A 133 -27.24 -41.77 -18.70
N ALA A 134 -26.02 -41.24 -18.66
CA ALA A 134 -25.62 -40.24 -17.66
C ALA A 134 -24.91 -38.99 -18.22
N ALA A 135 -25.23 -38.57 -19.45
CA ALA A 135 -24.51 -37.45 -20.09
C ALA A 135 -25.37 -36.23 -20.48
N ASN A 136 -26.70 -36.25 -20.34
CA ASN A 136 -27.54 -35.19 -20.94
C ASN A 136 -28.26 -34.23 -19.98
N ASP A 137 -28.27 -34.43 -18.66
CA ASP A 137 -29.07 -33.58 -17.76
C ASP A 137 -28.28 -32.72 -16.75
N PHE A 138 -26.94 -32.65 -16.81
CA PHE A 138 -26.16 -31.90 -15.82
C PHE A 138 -25.27 -30.77 -16.37
N LEU A 139 -25.19 -30.57 -17.69
CA LEU A 139 -24.25 -29.60 -18.28
C LEU A 139 -24.87 -28.24 -18.65
N SER A 140 -26.12 -27.96 -18.26
CA SER A 140 -26.84 -26.74 -18.66
C SER A 140 -27.27 -25.80 -17.53
N ILE A 141 -27.01 -26.12 -16.25
CA ILE A 141 -27.60 -25.35 -15.13
C ILE A 141 -26.61 -24.39 -14.45
N PHE A 142 -25.30 -24.51 -14.67
CA PHE A 142 -24.32 -23.57 -14.12
C PHE A 142 -23.29 -23.15 -15.17
N ARG A 143 -23.69 -22.24 -16.05
CA ARG A 143 -22.74 -21.33 -16.73
C ARG A 143 -22.51 -20.13 -15.82
N MET A 144 -21.69 -20.31 -14.79
CA MET A 144 -21.05 -19.18 -14.11
C MET A 144 -19.92 -18.70 -15.03
N ASP A 145 -20.26 -17.94 -16.09
CA ASP A 145 -19.34 -17.71 -17.21
C ASP A 145 -18.11 -16.87 -16.85
N LYS A 146 -18.10 -16.12 -15.73
CA LYS A 146 -16.90 -15.45 -15.21
C LYS A 146 -16.99 -15.21 -13.70
N VAL A 147 -16.26 -15.99 -12.91
CA VAL A 147 -15.92 -15.55 -11.54
C VAL A 147 -14.65 -14.72 -11.66
N GLU A 148 -14.79 -13.39 -11.61
CA GLU A 148 -13.66 -12.47 -11.48
C GLU A 148 -13.34 -12.35 -9.98
N PHE A 149 -12.27 -13.01 -9.54
CA PHE A 149 -11.73 -12.83 -8.19
C PHE A 149 -10.87 -11.56 -8.19
N VAL A 150 -11.37 -10.48 -7.60
CA VAL A 150 -10.58 -9.27 -7.33
C VAL A 150 -9.83 -9.54 -6.03
N LYS A 151 -8.52 -9.78 -6.12
CA LYS A 151 -7.66 -9.98 -4.95
C LYS A 151 -7.13 -8.61 -4.51
N VAL A 152 -7.46 -8.21 -3.29
CA VAL A 152 -6.84 -7.07 -2.60
C VAL A 152 -6.14 -7.61 -1.37
N THR A 153 -4.87 -7.23 -1.17
CA THR A 153 -4.03 -7.66 -0.06
C THR A 153 -3.58 -6.48 0.80
N GLN A 154 -2.95 -6.76 1.94
CA GLN A 154 -2.43 -5.71 2.81
C GLN A 154 -1.25 -4.98 2.15
N GLU A 155 -0.47 -5.69 1.36
CA GLU A 155 0.65 -5.14 0.59
C GLU A 155 0.15 -4.10 -0.42
N ASP A 156 -0.99 -4.35 -1.06
CA ASP A 156 -1.60 -3.38 -1.99
C ASP A 156 -1.95 -2.06 -1.28
N LEU A 157 -2.47 -2.12 -0.04
CA LEU A 157 -2.78 -0.92 0.75
C LEU A 157 -1.52 -0.16 1.14
N GLN A 158 -0.45 -0.87 1.51
CA GLN A 158 0.84 -0.27 1.81
C GLN A 158 1.48 0.37 0.57
N GLU A 159 1.32 -0.23 -0.61
CA GLU A 159 1.80 0.32 -1.86
C GLU A 159 1.11 1.65 -2.19
N ILE A 160 -0.22 1.71 -2.02
CA ILE A 160 -1.00 2.95 -2.17
C ILE A 160 -0.53 4.02 -1.18
N GLU A 161 -0.38 3.67 0.09
CA GLU A 161 0.10 4.58 1.13
C GLU A 161 1.49 5.14 0.78
N GLN A 162 2.42 4.28 0.39
CA GLN A 162 3.77 4.66 0.00
C GLN A 162 3.76 5.55 -1.25
N TRP A 163 2.91 5.26 -2.23
CA TRP A 163 2.82 6.05 -3.45
C TRP A 163 2.34 7.48 -3.16
N ILE A 164 1.34 7.62 -2.29
CA ILE A 164 0.86 8.94 -1.83
C ILE A 164 1.93 9.64 -0.99
N ALA A 165 2.53 8.94 -0.02
CA ALA A 165 3.53 9.51 0.89
C ALA A 165 4.79 9.98 0.16
N ASN A 166 5.21 9.27 -0.89
CA ASN A 166 6.35 9.64 -1.71
C ASN A 166 6.04 10.75 -2.73
N GLY A 167 4.77 11.14 -2.88
CA GLY A 167 4.35 12.13 -3.87
C GLY A 167 4.62 11.67 -5.31
N ASN A 168 4.48 10.37 -5.58
CA ASN A 168 4.74 9.81 -6.89
C ASN A 168 3.80 10.40 -7.96
N VAL A 169 4.29 10.49 -9.19
CA VAL A 169 3.56 11.04 -10.34
C VAL A 169 3.19 9.94 -11.30
N GLY A 170 2.18 10.20 -12.13
CA GLY A 170 1.66 9.23 -13.07
C GLY A 170 0.49 8.47 -12.45
N GLU A 171 0.15 7.37 -13.09
CA GLU A 171 -1.03 6.58 -12.75
C GLU A 171 -0.67 5.35 -11.90
N MET A 172 -1.43 5.15 -10.83
CA MET A 172 -1.43 3.95 -10.01
C MET A 172 -2.79 3.25 -10.17
N GLU A 173 -2.75 2.03 -10.65
CA GLU A 173 -3.91 1.14 -10.72
C GLU A 173 -4.19 0.52 -9.35
N LEU A 174 -5.45 0.54 -8.92
CA LEU A 174 -5.90 -0.05 -7.67
C LEU A 174 -6.41 -1.48 -7.92
N ASN A 175 -5.58 -2.37 -8.44
CA ASN A 175 -5.93 -3.77 -8.71
C ASN A 175 -7.30 -3.99 -9.39
N GLY A 176 -7.64 -3.09 -10.33
CA GLY A 176 -8.86 -3.14 -11.11
C GLY A 176 -10.12 -2.62 -10.42
N ILE A 177 -10.07 -2.14 -9.18
CA ILE A 177 -11.20 -1.43 -8.52
C ILE A 177 -11.20 0.08 -8.79
N GLY A 178 -10.18 0.58 -9.49
CA GLY A 178 -10.05 2.00 -9.80
C GLY A 178 -8.60 2.38 -10.03
N LYS A 179 -8.34 3.68 -10.03
CA LYS A 179 -7.00 4.25 -10.18
C LYS A 179 -6.88 5.60 -9.49
N ILE A 180 -5.66 5.93 -9.09
CA ILE A 180 -5.27 7.23 -8.54
C ILE A 180 -4.12 7.75 -9.39
N TRP A 181 -4.12 9.04 -9.72
CA TRP A 181 -3.03 9.61 -10.48
C TRP A 181 -2.79 11.08 -10.19
N ILE A 182 -1.57 11.51 -10.47
CA ILE A 182 -1.17 12.92 -10.58
C ILE A 182 -0.69 13.12 -12.02
N ASP A 183 -1.18 14.15 -12.71
CA ASP A 183 -0.89 14.37 -14.13
C ASP A 183 0.62 14.41 -14.39
N GLU A 184 1.13 13.65 -15.37
CA GLU A 184 2.58 13.59 -15.69
C GLU A 184 3.17 14.94 -16.13
N ASN A 185 2.35 15.83 -16.67
CA ASN A 185 2.75 17.22 -16.96
C ASN A 185 3.07 18.03 -15.70
N ASP A 186 2.77 17.50 -14.53
CA ASP A 186 3.21 18.02 -13.25
C ASP A 186 4.55 17.40 -12.80
N GLN A 187 5.10 16.39 -13.46
CA GLN A 187 6.38 15.76 -13.10
C GLN A 187 7.58 16.69 -13.35
N GLU A 188 7.65 17.34 -14.51
CA GLU A 188 8.64 18.40 -14.80
C GLU A 188 8.46 19.60 -13.86
N LYS A 189 7.23 19.84 -13.41
CA LYS A 189 6.95 20.84 -12.39
C LYS A 189 7.42 20.36 -11.03
N LEU A 190 7.30 19.07 -10.66
CA LEU A 190 7.53 18.54 -9.32
C LEU A 190 8.99 18.63 -8.85
N GLU A 191 9.96 18.37 -9.73
CA GLU A 191 11.37 18.63 -9.42
C GLU A 191 11.67 20.14 -9.25
N GLN A 192 10.83 20.99 -9.84
CA GLN A 192 10.85 22.45 -9.68
C GLN A 192 9.84 22.94 -8.61
N ARG A 193 8.99 22.07 -8.03
CA ARG A 193 7.88 22.45 -7.14
C ARG A 193 8.36 22.69 -5.72
N ASN A 194 9.44 22.02 -5.35
CA ASN A 194 10.05 22.09 -4.04
C ASN A 194 11.17 23.14 -4.09
N HIS A 195 10.85 24.35 -3.65
CA HIS A 195 11.83 25.41 -3.56
C HIS A 195 12.40 25.44 -2.14
N TYR A 196 13.70 25.16 -2.05
CA TYR A 196 14.46 25.30 -0.81
C TYR A 196 15.20 26.64 -0.80
N TYR A 197 15.06 27.38 0.29
CA TYR A 197 15.79 28.60 0.56
C TYR A 197 16.53 28.44 1.88
N ASN A 198 17.83 28.72 1.88
CA ASN A 198 18.70 28.60 3.05
C ASN A 198 18.65 29.83 3.99
N SER A 199 17.66 30.71 3.82
CA SER A 199 17.44 31.89 4.66
C SER A 199 16.08 32.54 4.37
N LYS A 200 15.60 33.33 5.32
CA LYS A 200 14.42 34.19 5.15
C LYS A 200 14.61 35.19 4.02
N GLU A 201 15.76 35.83 3.93
CA GLU A 201 16.05 36.87 2.93
C GLU A 201 16.02 36.31 1.52
N ALA A 202 16.56 35.10 1.30
CA ALA A 202 16.51 34.43 0.00
C ALA A 202 15.07 34.11 -0.42
N ALA A 203 14.25 33.58 0.50
CA ALA A 203 12.85 33.28 0.23
C ALA A 203 12.05 34.55 -0.10
N VAL A 204 12.18 35.60 0.70
CA VAL A 204 11.47 36.87 0.48
C VAL A 204 11.91 37.54 -0.82
N LYS A 205 13.21 37.52 -1.15
CA LYS A 205 13.73 38.04 -2.42
C LYS A 205 13.18 37.27 -3.63
N ALA A 206 12.92 35.97 -3.47
CA ALA A 206 12.27 35.14 -4.48
C ALA A 206 10.74 35.34 -4.55
N GLY A 207 10.16 36.21 -3.70
CA GLY A 207 8.74 36.53 -3.69
C GLY A 207 7.89 35.65 -2.78
N VAL A 208 8.50 34.79 -1.96
CA VAL A 208 7.79 33.97 -0.97
C VAL A 208 7.21 34.88 0.12
N LYS A 209 5.89 34.83 0.29
CA LYS A 209 5.20 35.46 1.42
C LYS A 209 5.29 34.53 2.61
N LEU A 210 6.04 34.94 3.63
CA LEU A 210 6.17 34.22 4.90
C LEU A 210 5.19 34.78 5.92
N PRO A 211 4.71 33.94 6.87
CA PRO A 211 3.92 34.41 8.01
C PRO A 211 4.71 35.41 8.86
N GLU A 212 4.00 36.25 9.63
CA GLU A 212 4.65 37.17 10.57
C GLU A 212 5.25 36.41 11.75
N LEU A 213 6.57 36.24 11.71
CA LEU A 213 7.33 35.58 12.77
C LEU A 213 7.75 36.56 13.88
N PRO A 214 7.84 36.12 15.14
CA PRO A 214 8.41 36.91 16.24
C PRO A 214 9.84 37.39 15.95
N LYS A 215 10.26 38.49 16.61
CA LYS A 215 11.52 39.21 16.28
C LYS A 215 12.79 38.48 16.71
N ASP A 216 12.69 37.57 17.67
CA ASP A 216 13.78 36.83 18.31
C ASP A 216 14.06 35.46 17.66
N VAL A 217 13.47 35.23 16.48
CA VAL A 217 13.57 33.98 15.73
C VAL A 217 14.65 34.07 14.66
N THR A 218 15.50 33.04 14.58
CA THR A 218 16.41 32.86 13.47
C THR A 218 15.83 31.82 12.51
N VAL A 219 15.59 32.20 11.25
CA VAL A 219 15.09 31.29 10.22
C VAL A 219 16.28 30.61 9.54
N ASP A 220 16.36 29.29 9.68
CA ASP A 220 17.43 28.47 9.09
C ASP A 220 17.12 28.14 7.63
N SER A 221 15.88 27.74 7.34
CA SER A 221 15.44 27.47 5.98
C SER A 221 13.95 27.63 5.76
N VAL A 222 13.58 27.80 4.50
CA VAL A 222 12.21 27.78 4.02
C VAL A 222 12.11 26.78 2.89
N ASP A 223 11.22 25.81 3.04
CA ASP A 223 10.83 24.86 2.01
C ASP A 223 9.42 25.22 1.55
N VAL A 224 9.22 25.36 0.23
CA VAL A 224 7.90 25.61 -0.37
C VAL A 224 7.58 24.46 -1.31
N ASN A 225 6.53 23.70 -1.01
CA ASN A 225 5.98 22.69 -1.90
C ASN A 225 4.82 23.29 -2.68
N SER A 226 4.92 23.32 -4.00
CA SER A 226 3.88 23.88 -4.87
C SER A 226 2.60 23.04 -4.86
N PRO A 227 1.44 23.67 -5.15
CA PRO A 227 0.16 22.96 -5.17
C PRO A 227 0.12 21.90 -6.27
N TYR A 228 -0.65 20.85 -6.01
CA TYR A 228 -0.88 19.75 -6.95
C TYR A 228 -2.31 19.25 -6.87
N THR A 229 -2.77 18.57 -7.92
CA THR A 229 -4.09 17.94 -7.93
C THR A 229 -3.94 16.45 -8.09
N MET A 230 -4.48 15.70 -7.13
CA MET A 230 -4.65 14.26 -7.25
C MET A 230 -6.00 13.98 -7.88
N TYR A 231 -6.07 12.93 -8.66
CA TYR A 231 -7.30 12.45 -9.27
C TYR A 231 -7.52 11.00 -8.90
N MET A 232 -8.78 10.63 -8.82
CA MET A 232 -9.17 9.25 -8.57
C MET A 232 -10.40 8.90 -9.38
N GLU A 233 -10.46 7.62 -9.75
CA GLU A 233 -11.59 6.99 -10.42
C GLU A 233 -11.81 5.63 -9.78
N ILE A 234 -13.08 5.24 -9.61
CA ILE A 234 -13.47 3.95 -9.04
C ILE A 234 -14.26 3.18 -10.09
N ASP A 235 -14.03 1.88 -10.17
CA ASP A 235 -14.92 0.92 -10.84
C ASP A 235 -15.91 0.39 -9.80
N ALA A 236 -17.10 1.01 -9.74
CA ALA A 236 -18.09 0.70 -8.71
C ALA A 236 -18.63 -0.73 -8.85
N ASP A 237 -18.68 -1.28 -10.06
CA ASP A 237 -19.15 -2.65 -10.30
C ASP A 237 -18.19 -3.66 -9.68
N ARG A 238 -16.89 -3.49 -9.93
CA ARG A 238 -15.85 -4.35 -9.34
C ARG A 238 -15.70 -4.12 -7.85
N ALA A 239 -15.75 -2.87 -7.40
CA ALA A 239 -15.74 -2.55 -5.98
C ALA A 239 -16.93 -3.21 -5.26
N ASN A 240 -18.14 -3.14 -5.81
CA ASN A 240 -19.33 -3.78 -5.23
C ASN A 240 -19.26 -5.31 -5.25
N LYS A 241 -18.63 -5.93 -6.27
CA LYS A 241 -18.34 -7.38 -6.24
C LYS A 241 -17.39 -7.74 -5.10
N LEU A 242 -16.35 -6.95 -4.87
CA LEU A 242 -15.43 -7.14 -3.74
C LEU A 242 -16.16 -6.98 -2.40
N LEU A 243 -16.99 -5.95 -2.24
CA LEU A 243 -17.82 -5.76 -1.04
C LEU A 243 -18.73 -6.96 -0.76
N ALA A 244 -19.36 -7.50 -1.80
CA ALA A 244 -20.21 -8.69 -1.68
C ALA A 244 -19.41 -9.93 -1.24
N GLN A 245 -18.18 -10.11 -1.73
CA GLN A 245 -17.29 -11.20 -1.29
C GLN A 245 -16.90 -11.05 0.18
N LEU A 246 -16.72 -9.81 0.64
CA LEU A 246 -16.45 -9.46 2.04
C LEU A 246 -17.71 -9.43 2.92
N GLN A 247 -18.88 -9.78 2.36
CA GLN A 247 -20.18 -9.77 3.05
C GLN A 247 -20.56 -8.39 3.63
N VAL A 248 -20.11 -7.32 2.98
CA VAL A 248 -20.48 -5.94 3.31
C VAL A 248 -21.80 -5.60 2.63
N GLU A 249 -22.78 -5.14 3.39
CA GLU A 249 -24.11 -4.77 2.85
C GLU A 249 -24.10 -3.46 2.06
N ALA A 250 -23.22 -2.52 2.44
CA ALA A 250 -23.09 -1.24 1.77
C ALA A 250 -22.58 -1.41 0.33
N ARG A 251 -22.96 -0.47 -0.55
CA ARG A 251 -22.61 -0.48 -1.97
C ARG A 251 -22.35 0.92 -2.49
N PHE A 252 -21.32 1.04 -3.32
CA PHE A 252 -21.07 2.22 -4.12
C PHE A 252 -22.19 2.40 -5.14
N ASP A 253 -22.64 3.65 -5.36
CA ASP A 253 -23.56 3.98 -6.45
C ASP A 253 -22.90 3.63 -7.80
N GLU A 254 -23.61 2.89 -8.65
CA GLU A 254 -23.14 2.50 -9.99
C GLU A 254 -22.77 3.72 -10.86
N LYS A 255 -23.37 4.89 -10.58
CA LYS A 255 -23.02 6.16 -11.25
C LYS A 255 -21.58 6.62 -11.00
N LEU A 256 -20.90 6.07 -9.99
CA LEU A 256 -19.50 6.38 -9.67
C LEU A 256 -18.53 5.78 -10.68
N SER A 257 -18.90 4.66 -11.33
CA SER A 257 -18.05 3.97 -12.30
C SER A 257 -17.60 4.91 -13.41
N GLY A 258 -16.29 5.04 -13.58
CA GLY A 258 -15.72 5.89 -14.64
C GLY A 258 -15.78 7.39 -14.37
N LYS A 259 -16.20 7.81 -13.16
CA LYS A 259 -16.26 9.22 -12.80
C LYS A 259 -14.98 9.67 -12.09
N ARG A 260 -14.50 10.84 -12.49
CA ARG A 260 -13.28 11.45 -11.96
C ARG A 260 -13.58 12.36 -10.78
N PHE A 261 -13.00 12.03 -9.64
CA PHE A 261 -12.86 12.96 -8.52
C PHE A 261 -11.51 13.66 -8.62
N SER A 262 -11.43 14.85 -8.03
CA SER A 262 -10.16 15.56 -7.86
C SER A 262 -10.00 16.08 -6.45
N LEU A 263 -8.78 15.98 -5.92
CA LEU A 263 -8.37 16.51 -4.65
C LEU A 263 -7.24 17.49 -4.90
N LYS A 264 -7.53 18.78 -4.73
CA LYS A 264 -6.50 19.82 -4.84
C LYS A 264 -5.79 19.97 -3.51
N ILE A 265 -4.49 19.73 -3.53
CA ILE A 265 -3.59 19.99 -2.41
C ILE A 265 -2.95 21.36 -2.64
N PRO A 266 -3.19 22.34 -1.76
CA PRO A 266 -2.64 23.68 -1.91
C PRO A 266 -1.13 23.70 -1.63
N GLN A 267 -0.52 24.85 -1.86
CA GLN A 267 0.89 25.07 -1.50
C GLN A 267 1.10 24.81 -0.01
N MET A 268 2.17 24.09 0.33
CA MET A 268 2.65 23.92 1.68
C MET A 268 3.94 24.71 1.87
N GLN A 269 4.08 25.39 2.99
CA GLN A 269 5.32 26.03 3.39
C GLN A 269 5.80 25.41 4.69
N GLN A 270 7.08 25.03 4.75
CA GLN A 270 7.77 24.67 5.99
C GLN A 270 8.85 25.72 6.26
N VAL A 271 8.80 26.35 7.42
CA VAL A 271 9.84 27.25 7.93
C VAL A 271 10.56 26.54 9.06
N ARG A 272 11.85 26.26 8.89
CA ARG A 272 12.71 25.73 9.96
C ARG A 272 13.41 26.89 10.63
N MET A 273 13.36 26.90 11.96
CA MET A 273 13.85 28.01 12.73
C MET A 273 14.42 27.59 14.08
N LEU A 274 15.30 28.42 14.59
CA LEU A 274 15.84 28.36 15.93
C LEU A 274 15.19 29.44 16.79
N VAL A 275 14.54 29.00 17.88
CA VAL A 275 13.98 29.87 18.92
C VAL A 275 14.77 29.64 20.20
N GLY A 276 15.69 30.57 20.51
CA GLY A 276 16.67 30.38 21.57
C GLY A 276 17.65 29.24 21.25
N LYS A 277 17.43 28.05 21.82
CA LYS A 277 18.23 26.84 21.55
C LYS A 277 17.41 25.72 20.90
N ASP A 278 16.11 25.92 20.72
CA ASP A 278 15.19 24.90 20.27
C ASP A 278 14.93 25.02 18.77
N ASN A 279 15.03 23.89 18.08
CA ASN A 279 14.65 23.79 16.67
C ASN A 279 13.14 23.59 16.58
N ILE A 280 12.49 24.46 15.81
CA ILE A 280 11.06 24.41 15.55
C ILE A 280 10.85 24.36 14.03
N SER A 281 9.97 23.47 13.58
CA SER A 281 9.43 23.50 12.21
C SER A 281 8.03 24.08 12.25
N TYR A 282 7.75 25.06 11.40
CA TYR A 282 6.44 25.66 11.24
C TYR A 282 5.89 25.39 9.85
N PHE A 283 4.79 24.65 9.78
CA PHE A 283 4.08 24.33 8.57
C PHE A 283 2.84 25.20 8.43
N VAL A 284 2.63 25.73 7.23
CA VAL A 284 1.42 26.42 6.83
C VAL A 284 0.92 25.80 5.54
N VAL A 285 -0.32 25.32 5.55
CA VAL A 285 -0.97 24.71 4.39
C VAL A 285 -2.42 25.17 4.31
N GLY A 286 -2.90 25.46 3.09
CA GLY A 286 -4.33 25.71 2.90
C GLY A 286 -5.17 24.45 3.15
N ALA A 287 -6.48 24.61 3.32
CA ALA A 287 -7.37 23.46 3.32
C ALA A 287 -7.39 22.76 1.95
N PRO A 288 -7.29 21.43 1.88
CA PRO A 288 -7.45 20.70 0.62
C PRO A 288 -8.89 20.81 0.11
N GLU A 289 -9.06 20.84 -1.21
CA GLU A 289 -10.39 20.93 -1.84
C GLU A 289 -10.73 19.63 -2.58
N LEU A 290 -11.77 18.94 -2.12
CA LEU A 290 -12.34 17.79 -2.82
C LEU A 290 -13.42 18.26 -3.81
N SER A 291 -13.28 17.88 -5.07
CA SER A 291 -14.31 18.07 -6.10
C SER A 291 -14.85 16.72 -6.55
N ALA A 292 -16.17 16.57 -6.43
CA ALA A 292 -16.89 15.40 -6.90
C ALA A 292 -17.61 15.68 -8.23
N PRO A 293 -17.82 14.65 -9.06
CA PRO A 293 -18.66 14.76 -10.25
C PRO A 293 -20.10 15.17 -9.92
N GLU A 294 -20.76 15.88 -10.83
CA GLU A 294 -22.15 16.30 -10.67
C GLU A 294 -23.10 15.09 -10.54
N GLY A 295 -24.06 15.19 -9.61
CA GLY A 295 -25.06 14.15 -9.37
C GLY A 295 -24.59 12.97 -8.51
N ILE A 296 -23.37 13.03 -7.95
CA ILE A 296 -22.89 12.07 -6.96
C ILE A 296 -23.36 12.43 -5.56
N ASP A 297 -23.94 11.45 -4.86
CA ASP A 297 -24.27 11.58 -3.44
C ASP A 297 -23.03 11.33 -2.58
N LEU A 298 -22.43 12.42 -2.12
CA LEU A 298 -21.26 12.42 -1.26
C LEU A 298 -21.53 11.85 0.14
N ALA A 299 -22.78 11.92 0.63
CA ALA A 299 -23.14 11.32 1.91
C ALA A 299 -23.20 9.79 1.79
N GLN A 300 -23.83 9.26 0.72
CA GLN A 300 -23.83 7.83 0.43
C GLN A 300 -22.41 7.27 0.22
N LEU A 301 -21.55 8.03 -0.48
CA LEU A 301 -20.15 7.66 -0.67
C LEU A 301 -19.43 7.53 0.68
N ARG A 302 -19.59 8.52 1.58
CA ARG A 302 -19.02 8.49 2.93
C ARG A 302 -19.52 7.27 3.71
N GLU A 303 -20.81 6.99 3.72
CA GLU A 303 -21.39 5.83 4.41
C GLU A 303 -20.80 4.52 3.91
N THR A 304 -20.64 4.39 2.59
CA THR A 304 -20.06 3.20 1.96
C THR A 304 -18.59 3.01 2.34
N LEU A 305 -17.78 4.09 2.29
CA LEU A 305 -16.38 4.04 2.70
C LEU A 305 -16.23 3.67 4.19
N LEU A 306 -17.09 4.20 5.05
CA LEU A 306 -17.10 3.88 6.48
C LEU A 306 -17.66 2.49 6.79
N ALA A 307 -18.30 1.82 5.84
CA ALA A 307 -18.77 0.44 5.98
C ALA A 307 -17.70 -0.61 5.61
N LEU A 308 -16.53 -0.18 5.14
CA LEU A 308 -15.45 -1.09 4.78
C LEU A 308 -14.90 -1.82 6.01
N PRO A 309 -14.66 -3.15 5.92
CA PRO A 309 -14.38 -4.00 7.08
C PRO A 309 -12.99 -3.77 7.68
N PHE A 310 -12.09 -3.11 6.94
CA PHE A 310 -10.78 -2.71 7.42
C PHE A 310 -10.82 -1.41 8.23
N ILE A 311 -11.95 -0.68 8.25
CA ILE A 311 -12.12 0.52 9.08
C ILE A 311 -12.58 0.06 10.48
N PRO A 312 -11.78 0.30 11.54
CA PRO A 312 -12.16 -0.10 12.89
C PRO A 312 -13.44 0.61 13.36
N ASP A 313 -14.30 -0.09 14.12
CA ASP A 313 -15.57 0.46 14.63
C ASP A 313 -15.40 1.76 15.45
N GLN A 314 -14.27 1.91 16.13
CA GLN A 314 -13.96 3.14 16.84
C GLN A 314 -13.76 4.31 15.87
N VAL A 315 -12.95 4.11 14.83
CA VAL A 315 -12.70 5.11 13.77
C VAL A 315 -14.00 5.43 13.06
N LYS A 316 -14.80 4.42 12.72
CA LYS A 316 -16.12 4.60 12.12
C LYS A 316 -17.01 5.52 12.95
N ARG A 317 -17.14 5.26 14.26
CA ARG A 317 -17.95 6.09 15.18
C ARG A 317 -17.43 7.51 15.29
N GLN A 318 -16.11 7.69 15.40
CA GLN A 318 -15.48 9.02 15.42
C GLN A 318 -15.76 9.78 14.13
N MET A 319 -15.57 9.13 12.99
CA MET A 319 -15.85 9.72 11.70
C MET A 319 -17.32 10.10 11.56
N ILE A 320 -18.28 9.23 11.92
CA ILE A 320 -19.73 9.54 11.88
C ILE A 320 -20.09 10.73 12.79
N SER A 321 -19.43 10.88 13.94
CA SER A 321 -19.72 11.98 14.88
C SER A 321 -19.39 13.38 14.36
N ILE A 322 -18.63 13.47 13.26
CA ILE A 322 -18.33 14.74 12.59
C ILE A 322 -19.54 15.12 11.73
N GLU A 323 -20.36 16.05 12.23
CA GLU A 323 -21.54 16.56 11.52
C GLU A 323 -21.15 17.33 10.25
N ASP A 324 -20.30 18.35 10.37
CA ASP A 324 -19.82 19.16 9.24
C ASP A 324 -18.53 18.59 8.62
N TRP A 325 -18.60 17.34 8.17
CA TRP A 325 -17.45 16.62 7.62
C TRP A 325 -16.92 17.17 6.29
N GLN A 326 -17.73 17.96 5.56
CA GLN A 326 -17.31 18.56 4.29
C GLN A 326 -16.35 19.75 4.51
N HIS A 327 -16.41 20.37 5.69
CA HIS A 327 -15.54 21.49 6.06
C HIS A 327 -14.64 21.18 7.27
N THR A 328 -14.61 19.91 7.69
CA THR A 328 -13.79 19.44 8.81
C THR A 328 -12.76 18.43 8.31
N LEU A 329 -11.47 18.72 8.49
CA LEU A 329 -10.40 17.77 8.23
C LEU A 329 -10.15 16.92 9.49
N PRO A 330 -10.51 15.62 9.51
CA PRO A 330 -10.15 14.76 10.61
C PRO A 330 -8.64 14.48 10.57
N VAL A 331 -7.94 14.79 11.66
CA VAL A 331 -6.52 14.52 11.79
C VAL A 331 -6.33 13.29 12.67
N PRO A 332 -5.81 12.18 12.13
CA PRO A 332 -5.59 10.98 12.91
C PRO A 332 -4.47 11.22 13.92
N TYR A 333 -4.60 10.61 15.09
CA TYR A 333 -3.54 10.57 16.09
C TYR A 333 -3.46 9.18 16.70
N MET A 334 -2.26 8.78 17.06
CA MET A 334 -1.99 7.47 17.65
C MET A 334 -2.21 7.56 19.16
N VAL A 335 -2.98 6.63 19.72
CA VAL A 335 -3.06 6.41 21.18
C VAL A 335 -2.10 5.27 21.51
N ASP A 336 -0.81 5.58 21.53
CA ASP A 336 0.26 4.63 21.89
C ASP A 336 0.47 4.50 23.41
N GLY A 337 -0.34 5.22 24.20
CA GLY A 337 -0.26 5.26 25.67
C GLY A 337 0.87 6.14 26.22
N GLU A 338 1.82 6.56 25.39
CA GLU A 338 2.91 7.46 25.76
C GLU A 338 2.59 8.92 25.37
N SER A 339 1.86 9.09 24.27
CA SER A 339 1.48 10.39 23.70
C SER A 339 0.32 11.03 24.49
N LYS A 340 0.51 12.29 24.88
CA LYS A 340 -0.49 13.10 25.59
C LYS A 340 -1.13 14.11 24.65
N MET A 341 -2.46 14.10 24.60
CA MET A 341 -3.25 15.08 23.87
C MET A 341 -3.78 16.14 24.84
N LYS A 342 -3.73 17.41 24.44
CA LYS A 342 -4.31 18.53 25.17
C LYS A 342 -4.93 19.53 24.18
N GLU A 343 -6.23 19.78 24.34
CA GLU A 343 -6.88 20.91 23.68
C GLU A 343 -6.32 22.23 24.26
N VAL A 344 -5.97 23.16 23.38
CA VAL A 344 -5.37 24.45 23.73
C VAL A 344 -6.01 25.58 22.94
N LYS A 345 -5.74 26.81 23.34
CA LYS A 345 -6.14 28.01 22.61
C LYS A 345 -4.91 28.69 22.04
N VAL A 346 -4.91 28.91 20.72
CA VAL A 346 -3.89 29.70 20.01
C VAL A 346 -4.59 30.94 19.47
N ASN A 347 -4.25 32.12 19.98
CA ASN A 347 -4.89 33.39 19.59
C ASN A 347 -6.44 33.34 19.62
N GLY A 348 -7.01 32.59 20.57
CA GLY A 348 -8.47 32.38 20.71
C GLY A 348 -9.05 31.24 19.86
N GLN A 349 -8.32 30.75 18.85
CA GLN A 349 -8.70 29.59 18.04
C GLN A 349 -8.46 28.28 18.78
N ASN A 350 -9.28 27.27 18.48
CA ASN A 350 -9.06 25.92 18.99
C ASN A 350 -7.83 25.31 18.34
N GLY A 351 -6.93 24.78 19.16
CA GLY A 351 -5.77 24.02 18.73
C GLY A 351 -5.64 22.72 19.50
N MET A 352 -4.80 21.84 18.97
CA MET A 352 -4.48 20.56 19.56
C MET A 352 -2.97 20.46 19.77
N LEU A 353 -2.55 20.30 21.03
CA LEU A 353 -1.17 20.00 21.40
C LEU A 353 -1.04 18.50 21.66
N ILE A 354 -0.15 17.85 20.92
CA ILE A 354 0.17 16.44 21.04
C ILE A 354 1.63 16.34 21.47
N THR A 355 1.90 15.74 22.61
CA THR A 355 3.26 15.52 23.13
C THR A 355 3.55 14.03 23.14
N GLY A 356 4.44 13.59 22.25
CA GLY A 356 4.96 12.23 22.21
C GLY A 356 6.21 12.05 23.07
N LYS A 357 6.93 10.96 22.85
CA LYS A 357 8.15 10.61 23.60
C LYS A 357 9.35 11.53 23.31
N TYR A 358 9.47 11.99 22.06
CA TYR A 358 10.64 12.76 21.58
C TYR A 358 10.25 14.06 20.84
N ASN A 359 8.97 14.26 20.61
CA ASN A 359 8.46 15.38 19.84
C ASN A 359 7.17 15.93 20.45
N ALA A 360 6.90 17.19 20.15
CA ALA A 360 5.63 17.83 20.38
C ALA A 360 5.15 18.45 19.07
N HIS A 361 3.84 18.37 18.86
CA HIS A 361 3.13 18.90 17.69
C HIS A 361 2.00 19.78 18.18
N LEU A 362 1.91 20.99 17.67
CA LEU A 362 0.78 21.90 17.93
C LEU A 362 0.13 22.24 16.61
N MET A 363 -1.15 21.92 16.45
CA MET A 363 -1.91 22.22 15.25
C MET A 363 -3.12 23.09 15.56
N TRP A 364 -3.40 24.08 14.74
CA TRP A 364 -4.62 24.90 14.82
C TRP A 364 -5.02 25.40 13.43
N GLN A 365 -6.24 25.89 13.32
CA GLN A 365 -6.73 26.52 12.10
C GLN A 365 -6.91 28.03 12.34
N GLN A 366 -6.44 28.84 11.39
CA GLN A 366 -6.61 30.29 11.41
C GLN A 366 -6.67 30.80 9.96
N ASP A 367 -7.55 31.76 9.67
CA ASP A 367 -7.65 32.42 8.35
C ASP A 367 -7.80 31.45 7.15
N GLY A 368 -8.47 30.31 7.35
CA GLY A 368 -8.66 29.28 6.33
C GLY A 368 -7.43 28.41 6.05
N GLN A 369 -6.37 28.58 6.85
CA GLN A 369 -5.13 27.81 6.78
C GLN A 369 -4.99 26.91 8.00
N ILE A 370 -4.34 25.76 7.78
CA ILE A 370 -3.92 24.85 8.83
C ILE A 370 -2.47 25.20 9.16
N HIS A 371 -2.24 25.43 10.44
CA HIS A 371 -0.94 25.75 11.00
C HIS A 371 -0.48 24.60 11.87
N MET A 372 0.79 24.22 11.74
CA MET A 372 1.37 23.17 12.57
C MET A 372 2.78 23.54 12.99
N LEU A 373 3.07 23.46 14.28
CA LEU A 373 4.40 23.60 14.85
C LEU A 373 4.88 22.26 15.35
N GLU A 374 6.11 21.91 15.01
CA GLU A 374 6.77 20.70 15.49
C GLU A 374 8.07 21.07 16.20
N GLY A 375 8.36 20.39 17.31
CA GLY A 375 9.59 20.55 18.06
C GLY A 375 9.86 19.35 18.97
N SER A 376 10.87 19.45 19.84
CA SER A 376 11.10 18.45 20.89
C SER A 376 9.95 18.43 21.89
N GLU A 377 9.72 17.27 22.50
CA GLU A 377 8.79 17.06 23.61
C GLU A 377 9.01 18.04 24.78
N LYS A 378 10.26 18.43 25.04
CA LYS A 378 10.62 19.39 26.10
C LYS A 378 10.13 20.80 25.80
N ASN A 379 9.82 21.09 24.55
CA ASN A 379 9.40 22.40 24.08
C ASN A 379 7.87 22.51 23.91
N ALA A 380 7.06 21.57 24.42
CA ALA A 380 5.62 21.56 24.21
C ALA A 380 4.92 22.87 24.65
N ASP A 381 5.25 23.40 25.83
CA ASP A 381 4.73 24.70 26.30
C ASP A 381 5.29 25.87 25.47
N GLY A 382 6.57 25.79 25.07
CA GLY A 382 7.20 26.80 24.22
C GLY A 382 6.62 26.85 22.80
N LEU A 383 6.14 25.73 22.25
CA LEU A 383 5.39 25.73 20.99
C LEU A 383 4.09 26.53 21.11
N LEU A 384 3.37 26.38 22.23
CA LEU A 384 2.13 27.12 22.49
C LEU A 384 2.39 28.62 22.70
N ASP A 385 3.41 28.96 23.49
CA ASP A 385 3.81 30.35 23.71
C ASP A 385 4.27 31.02 22.40
N PHE A 386 5.01 30.28 21.58
CA PHE A 386 5.42 30.73 20.25
C PHE A 386 4.22 30.95 19.33
N ALA A 387 3.28 29.99 19.29
CA ALA A 387 2.09 30.08 18.45
C ALA A 387 1.24 31.32 18.78
N ASN A 388 1.12 31.67 20.07
CA ASN A 388 0.40 32.87 20.51
C ASN A 388 1.12 34.19 20.18
N GLN A 389 2.37 34.13 19.70
CA GLN A 389 3.11 35.31 19.21
C GLN A 389 3.07 35.46 17.69
N LEU A 390 2.63 34.42 16.97
CA LEU A 390 2.35 34.50 15.55
C LEU A 390 1.14 35.42 15.33
N LYS A 391 1.21 36.25 14.30
CA LYS A 391 0.16 37.20 13.93
C LYS A 391 -0.42 36.91 12.56
#